data_AF-A0A5N3S1M8-F1
#
_entry.id   AF-A0A5N3S1M8-F1
#
_cell.length_a   1.000
_cell.length_b   1.000
_cell.length_c   1.000
_cell.angle_alpha   90.00
_cell.angle_beta   90.00
_cell.angle_gamma   90.00
#
_symmetry.space_group_name_H-M   'P 1'
#
loop_
_entity.id
_entity.type
_entity.pdbx_description
1 polymer ?
#
loop_
_entity_poly.entity_id
_entity_poly.type
_entity_poly.pdbx_seq_one_letter_code
_entity_poly.pdbx_strand_id
1 'polypeptide(L)'
;MNLVSIESINKTLEGSKAIQLHRTSFEHFLAKMPKSDPFYDDLEQLVKLSDKCKNLEVSVGKEDAQTIHQFNALSEQLSSKLNEMRF
;
A
#
# COMPACT_ATOMS: atom_id res chain seq x y z
N MET A 1 -6.73 -10.89 18.14
CA MET A 1 -6.51 -9.76 17.21
C MET A 1 -5.58 -8.79 17.89
N ASN A 2 -4.43 -8.51 17.31
CA ASN A 2 -3.61 -7.39 17.79
C ASN A 2 -4.27 -6.09 17.30
N LEU A 3 -4.58 -5.19 18.22
CA LEU A 3 -5.05 -3.85 17.87
C LEU A 3 -3.86 -3.07 17.32
N VAL A 4 -3.94 -2.66 16.05
CA VAL A 4 -2.92 -1.84 15.38
C VAL A 4 -3.53 -0.46 15.18
N SER A 5 -2.80 0.60 15.51
CA SER A 5 -3.31 1.96 15.30
C SER A 5 -3.44 2.27 13.80
N ILE A 6 -4.40 3.14 13.44
CA ILE A 6 -4.56 3.60 12.05
C ILE A 6 -3.28 4.25 11.53
N GLU A 7 -2.55 5.00 12.36
CA GLU A 7 -1.27 5.60 11.97
C GLU A 7 -0.23 4.53 11.58
N SER A 8 -0.12 3.46 12.36
CA SER A 8 0.78 2.35 12.04
C SER A 8 0.35 1.63 10.77
N ILE A 9 -0.96 1.46 10.54
CA ILE A 9 -1.50 0.88 9.30
C ILE A 9 -1.13 1.77 8.11
N ASN A 10 -1.31 3.09 8.20
CA ASN A 10 -0.99 4.03 7.13
C ASN A 10 0.49 3.98 6.74
N LYS A 11 1.40 4.06 7.72
CA LYS A 11 2.85 3.93 7.47
C LYS A 11 3.20 2.59 6.83
N THR A 12 2.55 1.51 7.26
CA THR A 12 2.76 0.17 6.68
C THR A 12 2.30 0.11 5.22
N LEU A 13 1.14 0.70 4.90
CA LEU A 13 0.61 0.77 3.53
C LEU A 13 1.47 1.64 2.62
N GLU A 14 1.98 2.78 3.11
CA GLU A 14 2.93 3.63 2.40
C GLU A 14 4.22 2.87 2.05
N GLY A 15 4.80 2.17 3.04
CA GLY A 15 5.96 1.30 2.82
C GLY A 15 5.68 0.21 1.78
N SER A 16 4.52 -0.45 1.85
CA SER A 16 4.12 -1.47 0.88
C SER A 16 4.02 -0.92 -0.54
N LYS A 17 3.48 0.29 -0.72
CA LYS A 17 3.42 0.96 -2.03
C LYS A 17 4.81 1.27 -2.57
N ALA A 18 5.71 1.76 -1.72
CA ALA A 18 7.09 2.04 -2.12
C ALA A 18 7.82 0.76 -2.55
N ILE A 19 7.64 -0.34 -1.81
CA ILE A 19 8.19 -1.66 -2.17
C ILE A 19 7.69 -2.10 -3.55
N GLN A 20 6.38 -1.97 -3.81
CA GLN A 20 5.80 -2.31 -5.11
C GLN A 20 6.34 -1.43 -6.25
N LEU A 21 6.55 -0.13 -6.01
CA LEU A 21 7.10 0.80 -7.00
C LEU A 21 8.53 0.42 -7.41
N HIS A 22 9.37 0.04 -6.44
CA HIS A 22 10.78 -0.24 -6.67
C HIS A 22 11.07 -1.70 -7.09
N ARG A 23 10.13 -2.62 -6.86
CA ARG A 23 10.29 -4.06 -7.15
C ARG A 23 10.79 -4.34 -8.56
N THR A 24 10.13 -3.78 -9.58
CA THR A 24 10.50 -4.00 -10.99
C THR A 24 11.93 -3.56 -11.28
N SER A 25 12.38 -2.47 -10.66
CA SER A 25 13.76 -2.00 -10.79
C SER A 25 14.74 -2.95 -10.13
N PHE A 26 14.44 -3.48 -8.95
CA PHE A 26 15.29 -4.48 -8.28
C PHE A 26 15.43 -5.77 -9.09
N GLU A 27 14.32 -6.28 -9.64
CA GLU A 27 14.35 -7.45 -10.55
C GLU A 27 15.21 -7.18 -11.78
N HIS A 28 15.07 -5.99 -12.38
CA HIS A 28 15.86 -5.58 -13.53
C HIS A 28 17.36 -5.50 -13.24
N PHE A 29 17.74 -4.93 -12.08
CA PHE A 29 19.13 -4.86 -11.66
C PHE A 29 19.69 -6.26 -11.37
N LEU A 30 18.93 -7.11 -10.67
CA LEU A 30 19.35 -8.47 -10.34
C LEU A 30 19.58 -9.33 -11.59
N ALA A 31 18.72 -9.18 -12.60
CA ALA A 31 18.85 -9.90 -13.87
C ALA A 31 20.12 -9.52 -14.67
N LYS A 32 20.67 -8.34 -14.43
CA LYS A 32 21.88 -7.82 -15.09
C LYS A 32 23.14 -7.94 -14.24
N MET A 33 23.01 -8.25 -12.97
CA MET A 33 24.11 -8.32 -12.01
C MET A 33 24.80 -9.70 -12.07
N PRO A 34 26.13 -9.78 -12.21
CA PRO A 34 26.86 -11.03 -12.09
C PRO A 34 26.68 -11.64 -10.70
N LYS A 35 26.57 -12.97 -10.60
CA LYS A 35 26.46 -13.67 -9.31
C LYS A 35 27.68 -13.50 -8.39
N SER A 36 28.82 -13.13 -8.96
CA SER A 36 30.04 -12.83 -8.20
C SER A 36 30.06 -11.42 -7.61
N ASP A 37 29.07 -10.58 -7.94
CA ASP A 37 28.96 -9.24 -7.38
C ASP A 37 28.69 -9.32 -5.87
N PRO A 38 29.42 -8.55 -5.04
CA PRO A 38 29.27 -8.60 -3.59
C PRO A 38 27.88 -8.21 -3.08
N PHE A 39 27.06 -7.54 -3.88
CA PHE A 39 25.71 -7.13 -3.50
C PHE A 39 24.60 -8.03 -4.08
N TYR A 40 24.96 -9.10 -4.80
CA TYR A 40 24.00 -9.97 -5.47
C TYR A 40 23.00 -10.60 -4.48
N ASP A 41 23.51 -11.18 -3.40
CA ASP A 41 22.69 -11.89 -2.41
C ASP A 41 21.74 -10.94 -1.66
N ASP A 42 22.22 -9.73 -1.33
CA ASP A 42 21.41 -8.69 -0.69
C ASP A 42 20.27 -8.22 -1.60
N LEU A 43 20.56 -8.00 -2.89
CA LEU A 43 19.56 -7.60 -3.87
C LEU A 43 18.55 -8.73 -4.12
N GLU A 44 19.00 -9.98 -4.17
CA GLU A 44 18.14 -11.15 -4.26
C GLU A 44 17.20 -11.26 -3.05
N GLN A 45 17.72 -11.01 -1.84
CA GLN A 45 16.93 -11.00 -0.61
C GLN A 45 15.88 -9.88 -0.63
N LEU A 46 16.23 -8.69 -1.09
CA LEU A 46 15.28 -7.57 -1.24
C LEU A 46 14.14 -7.91 -2.21
N VAL A 47 14.45 -8.54 -3.36
CA VAL A 47 13.43 -9.00 -4.32
C VAL A 47 12.50 -10.02 -3.64
N LYS A 48 13.05 -11.02 -2.94
CA LYS A 48 12.24 -12.03 -2.21
C LYS A 48 11.34 -11.42 -1.14
N LEU A 49 11.82 -10.41 -0.41
CA LEU A 49 11.01 -9.69 0.57
C LEU A 49 9.89 -8.89 -0.11
N SER A 50 10.18 -8.25 -1.24
CA SER A 50 9.18 -7.50 -2.00
C SER A 50 8.03 -8.37 -2.50
N ASP A 51 8.32 -9.62 -2.90
CA ASP A 51 7.30 -10.57 -3.36
C ASP A 51 6.29 -10.93 -2.27
N LYS A 52 6.74 -11.00 -1.02
CA LYS A 52 5.86 -11.28 0.14
C LYS A 52 4.90 -10.13 0.41
N CYS A 53 5.22 -8.91 -0.02
CA CYS A 53 4.36 -7.74 0.12
C CYS A 53 3.36 -7.57 -1.03
N LYS A 54 3.45 -8.37 -2.11
CA LYS A 54 2.60 -8.22 -3.30
C LYS A 54 1.11 -8.44 -3.01
N ASN A 55 0.80 -9.34 -2.07
CA ASN A 55 -0.56 -9.74 -1.72
C ASN A 55 -0.93 -9.28 -0.30
N LEU A 56 -0.43 -8.12 0.12
CA LEU A 56 -0.78 -7.56 1.42
C LEU A 56 -2.27 -7.19 1.42
N GLU A 57 -3.04 -7.85 2.28
CA GLU A 57 -4.46 -7.57 2.50
C GLU A 57 -4.67 -6.99 3.90
N VAL A 58 -5.55 -5.98 3.99
CA VAL A 58 -5.99 -5.41 5.26
C VAL A 58 -7.45 -5.77 5.45
N SER A 59 -7.76 -6.48 6.53
CA SER A 59 -9.14 -6.74 6.92
C SER A 59 -9.67 -5.59 7.75
N VAL A 60 -10.83 -5.07 7.37
CA VAL A 60 -11.58 -4.05 8.12
C VAL A 60 -12.79 -4.72 8.73
N GLY A 61 -13.08 -4.41 10.00
CA GLY A 61 -14.28 -4.88 10.68
C GLY A 61 -15.54 -4.45 9.92
N LYS A 62 -16.56 -5.31 9.88
CA LYS A 62 -17.79 -5.03 9.12
C LYS A 62 -18.46 -3.72 9.53
N GLU A 63 -18.48 -3.44 10.84
CA GLU A 63 -19.07 -2.21 11.39
C GLU A 63 -18.27 -0.97 10.97
N ASP A 64 -16.94 -1.00 11.14
CA ASP A 64 -16.06 0.09 10.74
C ASP A 64 -16.15 0.38 9.23
N ALA A 65 -16.18 -0.67 8.40
CA ALA A 65 -16.35 -0.55 6.96
C ALA A 65 -17.68 0.13 6.60
N GLN A 66 -18.77 -0.27 7.25
CA GLN A 66 -20.08 0.34 7.04
C GLN A 66 -20.09 1.82 7.44
N THR A 67 -19.48 2.18 8.56
CA THR A 67 -19.36 3.58 9.00
C THR A 67 -18.58 4.42 7.98
N ILE A 68 -17.46 3.90 7.46
CA ILE A 68 -16.66 4.58 6.42
C ILE A 68 -17.49 4.79 5.15
N HIS A 69 -18.23 3.79 4.69
CA HIS A 69 -19.08 3.91 3.51
C HIS A 69 -20.20 4.95 3.69
N GLN A 70 -20.84 4.98 4.86
CA GLN A 70 -21.88 5.98 5.17
C GLN A 70 -21.31 7.40 5.17
N PHE A 71 -20.14 7.60 5.79
CA PHE A 71 -19.47 8.89 5.80
C PHE A 71 -19.13 9.37 4.37
N ASN A 72 -18.53 8.51 3.55
CA ASN A 72 -18.15 8.85 2.18
C ASN A 72 -19.36 9.23 1.31
N ALA A 73 -20.46 8.47 1.41
CA ALA A 73 -21.68 8.76 0.68
C ALA A 73 -22.29 10.13 1.07
N LEU A 74 -22.32 10.44 2.37
CA LEU A 74 -22.78 11.75 2.83
C LEU A 74 -21.86 12.87 2.35
N SER A 75 -20.54 12.69 2.46
CA SER A 75 -19.55 13.68 2.01
C SER A 75 -19.71 14.02 0.53
N GLU A 76 -19.90 13.02 -0.33
CA GLU A 76 -20.09 13.21 -1.76
C GLU A 76 -21.40 13.97 -2.06
N GLN A 77 -22.51 13.56 -1.44
CA GLN A 77 -23.80 14.25 -1.57
C GLN A 77 -23.73 15.73 -1.14
N LEU A 78 -23.05 16.02 -0.04
CA LEU A 78 -22.85 17.40 0.43
C LEU A 78 -21.95 18.19 -0.52
N SER A 79 -20.87 17.59 -1.01
CA SER A 79 -19.97 18.23 -1.97
C SER A 79 -20.68 18.62 -3.27
N SER A 80 -21.51 17.73 -3.83
CA SER A 80 -22.33 18.00 -5.02
C SER A 80 -23.29 19.17 -4.79
N LYS A 81 -24.05 19.14 -3.68
CA LYS A 81 -25.01 20.22 -3.36
C LYS A 81 -24.34 21.57 -3.17
N LEU A 82 -23.19 21.61 -2.49
CA LEU A 82 -22.43 22.84 -2.28
C LEU A 82 -21.87 23.41 -3.58
N ASN A 83 -21.45 22.53 -4.51
CA ASN A 83 -21.02 22.96 -5.84
C ASN A 83 -22.20 23.49 -6.67
N GLU A 84 -23.38 22.87 -6.60
CA GLU A 84 -24.60 23.35 -7.26
C GLU A 84 -25.06 24.72 -6.74
N MET A 85 -24.85 25.04 -5.46
CA MET A 85 -25.15 26.36 -4.89
C MET A 85 -24.14 27.45 -5.26
N ARG A 86 -22.99 27.07 -5.85
CA ARG A 86 -21.91 27.98 -6.23
C ARG A 86 -22.05 28.52 -7.66
N PHE A 87 -23.02 27.99 -8.41
CA PHE A 87 -23.41 28.39 -9.76
C PHE A 87 -24.88 28.82 -9.79
#